data_AF-A0A497I590-F1
#
_entry.id   AF-A0A497I590-F1
#
_cell.length_a   1.000
_cell.length_b   1.000
_cell.length_c   1.000
_cell.angle_alpha   90.00
_cell.angle_beta   90.00
_cell.angle_gamma   90.00
#
_symmetry.space_group_name_H-M   'P 1'
#
loop_
_entity.id
_entity.type
_entity.pdbx_description
1 polymer ?
#
loop_
_entity_poly.entity_id
_entity_poly.type
_entity_poly.pdbx_seq_one_letter_code
_entity_poly.pdbx_strand_id
1 'polypeptide(L)'
;MEDVWLDIHKYILKDMFVLNTKALSKDVRENLLLLFEQVSRIRFPSLEEQYLSGFKLKERIDEAMLTALGYDEKESKQILKELYLAIKQHFHALKELSQRLKSKI
;
A
#
# COMPACT_ATOMS: atom_id res chain seq x y z
N MET A 1 -9.18 -12.53 -15.77
CA MET A 1 -9.60 -11.91 -14.50
C MET A 1 -9.33 -10.43 -14.68
N GLU A 2 -10.37 -9.61 -14.72
CA GLU A 2 -10.18 -8.16 -14.69
C GLU A 2 -9.62 -7.83 -13.32
N ASP A 3 -8.40 -7.28 -13.29
CA ASP A 3 -7.85 -6.68 -12.08
C ASP A 3 -8.92 -5.74 -11.49
N VAL A 4 -9.06 -5.73 -10.17
CA VAL A 4 -9.86 -4.72 -9.47
C VAL A 4 -9.18 -3.38 -9.74
N TRP A 5 -9.53 -2.77 -10.88
CA TRP A 5 -9.21 -1.40 -11.17
C TRP A 5 -10.01 -0.58 -10.16
N LEU A 6 -9.32 -0.11 -9.12
CA LEU A 6 -9.77 1.06 -8.39
C LEU A 6 -9.81 2.18 -9.43
N ASP A 7 -10.99 2.44 -9.97
CA ASP A 7 -11.23 3.58 -10.84
C ASP A 7 -11.17 4.81 -9.92
N ILE A 8 -9.93 5.25 -9.64
CA ILE A 8 -9.67 6.43 -8.81
C ILE A 8 -10.08 7.63 -9.64
N HIS A 9 -11.38 7.89 -9.68
CA HIS A 9 -11.92 9.06 -10.32
C HIS A 9 -11.33 10.32 -9.68
N LYS A 10 -11.17 11.37 -10.48
CA LYS A 10 -10.54 12.64 -10.08
C LYS A 10 -11.12 13.27 -8.81
N TYR A 11 -12.39 13.01 -8.48
CA TYR A 11 -13.01 13.49 -7.24
C TYR A 11 -12.50 12.74 -6.00
N ILE A 12 -12.19 11.44 -6.11
CA ILE A 12 -11.60 10.67 -5.01
C ILE A 12 -10.22 11.26 -4.67
N LEU A 13 -9.42 11.61 -5.67
CA LEU A 13 -8.13 12.27 -5.46
C LEU A 13 -8.24 13.62 -4.71
N LYS A 14 -9.37 14.33 -4.84
CA LYS A 14 -9.58 15.62 -4.16
C LYS A 14 -9.71 15.44 -2.65
N ASP A 15 -10.30 14.32 -2.22
CA ASP A 15 -10.59 14.04 -0.82
C ASP A 15 -9.53 13.10 -0.19
N MET A 16 -8.59 12.59 -0.98
CA MET A 16 -7.47 11.79 -0.49
C MET A 16 -6.44 12.66 0.24
N PHE A 17 -6.05 12.21 1.43
CA PHE A 17 -4.88 12.76 2.11
C PHE A 17 -3.61 12.37 1.36
N VAL A 18 -2.84 13.38 0.95
CA VAL A 18 -1.54 13.21 0.30
C VAL A 18 -0.43 13.80 1.16
N LEU A 19 0.76 13.24 1.04
CA LEU A 19 1.94 13.71 1.76
C LEU A 19 2.23 15.19 1.40
N ASN A 20 2.32 16.05 2.41
CA ASN A 20 2.75 17.43 2.20
C ASN A 20 4.28 17.49 1.97
N THR A 21 4.68 17.42 0.70
CA THR A 21 6.10 17.38 0.31
C THR A 21 6.89 18.64 0.72
N LYS A 22 6.22 19.77 0.98
CA LYS A 22 6.85 21.00 1.45
C LYS A 22 7.25 20.94 2.92
N ALA A 23 6.56 20.11 3.71
CA ALA A 23 6.84 19.93 5.13
C ALA A 23 7.96 18.90 5.41
N LEU A 24 8.40 18.15 4.39
CA LEU A 24 9.45 17.15 4.56
C LEU A 24 10.83 17.81 4.75
N SER A 25 11.59 17.28 5.71
CA SER A 25 13.01 17.60 5.83
C SER A 25 13.75 17.21 4.55
N LYS A 26 14.94 17.81 4.35
CA LYS A 26 15.78 17.51 3.20
C LYS A 26 16.15 16.01 3.18
N ASP A 27 16.57 15.47 4.32
CA ASP A 27 17.01 14.08 4.46
C ASP A 27 15.88 13.08 4.16
N VAL A 28 14.68 13.32 4.69
CA VAL A 28 13.51 12.45 4.42
C VAL A 28 13.17 12.44 2.93
N ARG A 29 13.22 13.61 2.28
CA ARG A 29 12.96 13.74 0.85
C ARG A 29 13.99 13.02 0.00
N GLU A 30 15.28 13.16 0.33
CA GLU A 30 16.36 12.46 -0.37
C GLU A 30 16.24 10.94 -0.20
N ASN A 31 15.89 10.46 0.99
CA ASN A 31 15.65 9.04 1.25
C ASN A 31 14.48 8.48 0.42
N LEU A 32 13.37 9.23 0.30
CA LEU A 32 12.24 8.83 -0.54
C LEU A 32 12.60 8.79 -2.03
N LEU A 33 13.39 9.75 -2.52
CA LEU A 33 13.85 9.76 -3.91
C LEU A 33 14.80 8.60 -4.20
N LEU A 34 15.75 8.34 -3.31
CA LEU A 34 16.65 7.20 -3.43
C LEU A 34 15.89 5.87 -3.42
N LEU A 35 14.87 5.75 -2.56
CA LEU A 35 14.01 4.57 -2.55
C LEU A 35 13.26 4.43 -3.89
N PHE A 36 12.69 5.52 -4.41
CA PHE A 36 12.01 5.53 -5.70
C PHE A 36 12.93 5.07 -6.84
N GLU A 37 14.15 5.59 -6.92
CA GLU A 37 15.13 5.17 -7.94
C GLU A 37 15.42 3.67 -7.86
N GLN A 38 15.47 3.09 -6.64
CA GLN A 38 15.69 1.66 -6.43
C GLN A 38 14.51 0.78 -6.85
N VAL A 39 13.27 1.26 -6.69
CA VAL A 39 12.07 0.43 -6.92
C VAL A 39 11.37 0.71 -8.25
N SER A 40 11.61 1.87 -8.89
CA SER A 40 10.91 2.34 -10.08
C SER A 40 11.00 1.40 -11.29
N ARG A 41 12.07 0.60 -11.38
CA ARG A 41 12.32 -0.33 -12.49
C ARG A 41 11.91 -1.77 -12.18
N ILE A 42 11.42 -2.03 -10.97
CA ILE A 42 11.03 -3.36 -10.54
C ILE A 42 9.55 -3.55 -10.87
N ARG A 43 9.22 -4.67 -11.52
CA ARG A 43 7.83 -5.04 -11.75
C ARG A 43 7.24 -5.60 -10.47
N PHE A 44 6.20 -4.95 -9.96
CA PHE A 44 5.53 -5.40 -8.75
C PHE A 44 4.54 -6.52 -9.10
N PRO A 45 4.36 -7.51 -8.22
CA PRO A 45 3.31 -8.51 -8.38
C PRO A 45 1.92 -7.86 -8.20
N SER A 46 0.85 -8.63 -8.40
CA SER A 46 -0.51 -8.12 -8.16
C SER A 46 -0.67 -7.59 -6.73
N LEU A 47 -1.61 -6.68 -6.49
CA LEU A 47 -1.83 -6.14 -5.14
C LEU A 47 -2.15 -7.26 -4.13
N GLU A 48 -2.98 -8.22 -4.52
CA GLU A 48 -3.29 -9.39 -3.67
C GLU A 48 -1.99 -10.13 -3.29
N GLU A 49 -1.14 -10.44 -4.26
CA GLU A 49 0.15 -11.10 -4.01
C GLU A 49 1.08 -10.26 -3.14
N GLN A 50 1.14 -8.94 -3.34
CA GLN A 50 1.97 -8.05 -2.50
C GLN A 50 1.60 -8.16 -1.03
N TYR A 51 0.29 -8.14 -0.71
CA TYR A 51 -0.19 -8.26 0.66
C TYR A 51 -0.08 -9.69 1.20
N LEU A 52 -0.50 -10.70 0.43
CA LEU A 52 -0.51 -12.09 0.91
C LEU A 52 0.90 -12.67 1.11
N SER A 53 1.84 -12.38 0.19
CA SER A 53 3.20 -12.95 0.22
C SER A 53 4.15 -12.24 1.19
N GLY A 54 3.78 -11.05 1.69
CA GLY A 54 4.72 -10.22 2.48
C GLY A 54 5.84 -9.66 1.61
N PHE A 55 5.46 -9.06 0.48
CA PHE A 55 6.42 -8.54 -0.51
C PHE A 55 7.28 -7.41 0.07
N LYS A 56 8.55 -7.72 0.35
CA LYS A 56 9.47 -6.85 1.12
C LYS A 56 9.63 -5.44 0.57
N LEU A 57 9.58 -5.26 -0.74
CA LEU A 57 9.70 -3.92 -1.33
C LEU A 57 8.47 -3.06 -1.03
N LYS A 58 7.27 -3.65 -0.98
CA LYS A 58 6.06 -2.95 -0.52
C LYS A 58 6.19 -2.54 0.94
N GLU A 59 6.63 -3.44 1.81
CA GLU A 59 6.87 -3.15 3.24
C GLU A 59 7.83 -1.98 3.41
N ARG A 60 8.93 -1.99 2.66
CA ARG A 60 9.93 -0.92 2.70
C ARG A 60 9.39 0.43 2.22
N ILE A 61 8.55 0.44 1.18
CA ILE A 61 7.90 1.67 0.70
C ILE A 61 6.96 2.21 1.76
N ASP A 62 6.10 1.36 2.32
CA ASP A 62 5.10 1.80 3.30
C ASP A 62 5.76 2.30 4.60
N GLU A 63 6.83 1.66 5.05
CA GLU A 63 7.60 2.09 6.23
C GLU A 63 8.26 3.46 5.99
N ALA A 64 8.83 3.68 4.80
CA ALA A 64 9.40 4.97 4.43
C ALA A 64 8.32 6.07 4.37
N MET A 65 7.11 5.74 3.92
CA MET A 65 5.99 6.67 3.91
C MET A 65 5.50 7.03 5.32
N LEU A 66 5.42 6.06 6.24
CA LEU A 66 5.07 6.33 7.64
C LEU A 66 6.14 7.15 8.34
N THR A 67 7.41 6.85 8.09
CA THR A 67 8.52 7.68 8.57
C THR A 67 8.41 9.11 8.07
N ALA A 68 8.06 9.30 6.79
CA ALA A 68 7.86 10.62 6.21
C ALA A 68 6.65 11.38 6.79
N LEU A 69 5.69 10.66 7.38
CA LEU A 69 4.56 11.22 8.13
C LEU A 69 4.91 11.53 9.60
N GLY A 70 6.12 11.17 10.05
CA GLY A 70 6.62 11.48 11.39
C GLY A 70 6.48 10.35 12.40
N TYR A 71 6.08 9.15 11.99
CA TYR A 71 6.08 7.97 12.85
C TYR A 71 7.49 7.43 13.02
N ASP A 72 7.81 6.94 14.23
CA ASP A 72 9.08 6.24 14.43
C ASP A 72 9.04 4.81 13.84
N GLU A 73 10.19 4.14 13.82
CA GLU A 73 10.32 2.79 13.24
C GLU A 73 9.43 1.75 13.94
N LYS A 74 9.31 1.83 15.28
CA LYS A 74 8.55 0.87 16.07
C LYS A 74 7.06 1.06 15.85
N GLU A 75 6.59 2.31 15.88
CA GLU A 75 5.22 2.69 15.57
C GLU A 75 4.86 2.29 14.14
N SER A 76 5.74 2.58 13.17
CA SER A 76 5.54 2.24 11.77
C SER A 76 5.34 0.73 11.59
N LYS A 77 6.20 -0.09 12.18
CA LYS A 77 6.08 -1.56 12.11
C LYS A 77 4.79 -2.08 12.73
N GLN A 78 4.34 -1.48 13.84
CA GLN A 78 3.09 -1.88 14.48
C GLN A 78 1.87 -1.52 13.60
N ILE A 79 1.83 -0.29 13.07
CA ILE A 79 0.76 0.17 12.17
C ILE A 79 0.70 -0.72 10.93
N LEU A 80 1.84 -1.00 10.29
CA LEU A 80 1.87 -1.84 9.08
C LEU A 80 1.42 -3.27 9.36
N LYS A 81 1.77 -3.84 10.52
CA LYS A 81 1.30 -5.18 10.91
C LYS A 81 -0.23 -5.24 11.00
N GLU A 82 -0.84 -4.25 11.65
CA GLU A 82 -2.29 -4.16 11.79
C GLU A 82 -2.97 -3.90 10.44
N LEU A 83 -2.45 -2.94 9.67
CA LEU A 83 -2.95 -2.59 8.34
C LEU A 83 -2.94 -3.80 7.40
N TYR A 84 -1.83 -4.54 7.36
CA TYR A 84 -1.71 -5.70 6.48
C TYR A 84 -2.61 -6.84 6.92
N LEU A 85 -2.78 -7.07 8.23
CA LEU A 85 -3.73 -8.06 8.73
C LEU A 85 -5.16 -7.71 8.27
N ALA A 86 -5.57 -6.45 8.44
CA ALA A 86 -6.90 -5.99 8.04
C ALA A 86 -7.11 -6.12 6.51
N ILE A 87 -6.14 -5.73 5.69
CA ILE A 87 -6.23 -5.84 4.23
C ILE A 87 -6.31 -7.32 3.79
N LYS A 88 -5.51 -8.21 4.39
CA LYS A 88 -5.57 -9.65 4.11
C LYS A 88 -6.95 -10.24 4.40
N GLN A 89 -7.55 -9.84 5.53
CA GLN A 89 -8.91 -10.27 5.89
C GLN A 89 -9.95 -9.78 4.85
N HIS A 90 -9.81 -8.56 4.35
CA HIS A 90 -10.69 -8.04 3.30
C HIS A 90 -10.55 -8.82 1.99
N PHE A 91 -9.32 -9.13 1.55
CA PHE A 91 -9.10 -9.98 0.36
C PHE A 91 -9.78 -11.34 0.52
N HIS A 92 -9.66 -11.97 1.69
CA HIS A 92 -10.30 -13.25 1.97
C HIS A 92 -11.83 -13.17 1.87
N ALA A 93 -12.44 -12.17 2.52
CA ALA A 93 -13.89 -11.99 2.50
C ALA A 93 -14.44 -11.74 1.08
N LEU A 94 -13.74 -10.93 0.29
CA LEU A 94 -14.12 -10.68 -1.11
C LEU A 94 -14.04 -11.95 -1.96
N LYS A 95 -13.02 -12.78 -1.74
CA LYS A 95 -12.85 -14.06 -2.43
C LYS A 95 -13.97 -15.04 -2.08
N GLU A 96 -14.31 -15.16 -0.81
CA GLU A 96 -15.44 -15.98 -0.35
C GLU A 96 -16.77 -15.52 -0.95
N LEU A 97 -17.02 -14.20 -0.95
CA LEU A 97 -18.23 -13.63 -1.56
C LEU A 97 -18.31 -13.95 -3.06
N SER A 98 -17.22 -13.76 -3.79
CA SER A 98 -17.12 -14.07 -5.22
C SER A 98 -17.41 -15.55 -5.51
N GLN A 99 -16.84 -16.46 -4.71
CA GLN A 99 -17.06 -17.90 -4.84
C GLN A 99 -18.52 -18.29 -4.57
N ARG A 100 -19.13 -17.73 -3.52
CA ARG A 100 -20.54 -17.97 -3.17
C ARG A 100 -21.52 -17.47 -4.24
N LEU A 101 -21.19 -16.38 -4.93
CA LEU A 101 -22.01 -15.86 -6.03
C LEU A 101 -21.89 -16.76 -7.27
N LYS A 102 -20.69 -17.25 -7.58
CA LYS A 102 -20.46 -18.19 -8.70
C LYS A 102 -21.13 -19.54 -8.50
N SER A 103 -21.27 -20.03 -7.27
CA SER A 103 -21.93 -21.32 -6.99
C SER A 103 -23.47 -21.26 -7.06
N LYS A 104 -24.06 -20.07 -7.24
CA LYS A 104 -25.51 -19.86 -7.34
C LYS A 104 -26.00 -19.64 -8.78
N ILE A 105 -25.08 -19.53 -9.74
CA ILE A 105 -25.32 -19.39 -11.17
C ILE A 105 -24.97 -20.73 -11.82
#